data_AF-A0A1Y3PUP4-F1
#
_entry.id   AF-A0A1Y3PUP4-F1
#
_cell.length_a   1.000
_cell.length_b   1.000
_cell.length_c   1.000
_cell.angle_alpha   90.00
_cell.angle_beta   90.00
_cell.angle_gamma   90.00
#
_symmetry.space_group_name_H-M   'P 1'
#
loop_
_entity.id
_entity.type
_entity.pdbx_description
1 polymer ?
#
loop_
_entity_poly.entity_id
_entity_poly.type
_entity_poly.pdbx_seq_one_letter_code
_entity_poly.pdbx_strand_id
1 'polypeptide(L)' 'MAHRILTICYHLLKNKQIYIELGPHYYEERKRTHVARQAIRKLEILGYKVVVEEMDQTA' A
#
# COMPACT_ATOMS: atom_id res chain seq x y z
N MET A 1 7.52 10.63 9.93
CA MET A 1 6.03 10.65 9.93
C MET A 1 5.47 12.07 9.89
N ALA A 2 5.99 13.01 10.68
CA ALA A 2 5.56 14.42 10.69
C ALA A 2 5.52 15.08 9.30
N HIS A 3 6.54 14.84 8.45
CA HIS A 3 6.57 15.38 7.08
C HIS A 3 5.32 15.03 6.26
N ARG A 4 4.82 13.79 6.35
CA ARG A 4 3.64 13.35 5.57
C ARG A 4 2.36 14.04 6.02
N ILE A 5 2.19 14.24 7.33
CA ILE A 5 1.01 14.92 7.89
C ILE A 5 1.02 16.39 7.45
N LEU A 6 2.17 17.06 7.52
CA LEU A 6 2.31 18.45 7.08
C LEU A 6 1.97 18.63 5.59
N THR A 7 2.46 17.73 4.73
CA THR A 7 2.16 17.74 3.29
C THR A 7 0.66 17.56 3.02
N ILE A 8 -0.01 16.66 3.76
CA ILE A 8 -1.47 16.49 3.65
C ILE A 8 -2.18 17.79 4.04
N CYS A 9 -1.87 18.36 5.21
CA CYS A 9 -2.47 19.61 5.66
C CYS A 9 -2.26 20.76 4.66
N TYR A 10 -1.05 20.88 4.10
CA TYR A 10 -0.75 21.87 3.06
C TYR A 10 -1.68 21.75 1.85
N HIS A 11 -1.88 20.54 1.33
CA HIS A 11 -2.75 20.34 0.17
C HIS A 11 -4.24 20.54 0.47
N LEU A 12 -4.71 20.12 1.64
CA LEU A 12 -6.09 20.35 2.07
C LEU A 12 -6.40 21.85 2.15
N LEU A 13 -5.50 22.61 2.79
CA LEU A 13 -5.64 24.06 2.95
C LEU A 13 -5.49 24.79 1.62
N LYS A 14 -4.48 24.43 0.82
CA LYS A 14 -4.22 25.06 -0.50
C LYS A 14 -5.38 24.87 -1.47
N ASN A 15 -5.97 23.67 -1.50
CA ASN A 15 -7.00 23.32 -2.47
C ASN A 15 -8.42 23.56 -1.93
N LYS A 16 -8.56 24.00 -0.66
CA LYS A 16 -9.85 24.16 0.05
C LYS A 16 -10.71 22.90 -0.01
N GLN A 17 -10.09 21.73 0.13
CA GLN A 17 -10.76 20.44 0.10
C GLN A 17 -10.89 19.86 1.50
N ILE A 18 -12.01 19.19 1.74
CA ILE A 18 -12.25 18.46 2.99
C ILE A 18 -11.40 17.18 2.97
N TYR A 19 -10.87 16.80 4.12
CA TYR A 19 -10.19 15.51 4.25
C TYR A 19 -11.18 14.37 4.02
N ILE A 20 -10.89 13.53 3.03
CA ILE A 20 -11.63 12.30 2.75
C ILE A 20 -10.79 11.15 3.28
N GLU A 21 -11.28 10.49 4.33
CA GLU A 21 -10.66 9.28 4.80
C GLU A 21 -10.89 8.17 3.77
N LEU A 22 -9.81 7.54 3.31
CA LEU A 22 -9.86 6.46 2.31
C LEU A 22 -10.44 5.14 2.88
N GLY A 23 -10.85 5.17 4.15
CA GLY A 23 -11.39 4.03 4.87
C GLY A 23 -10.35 2.98 5.27
N PRO A 24 -10.76 2.02 6.12
CA PRO A 24 -9.87 0.97 6.64
C PRO A 24 -9.32 0.05 5.53
N HIS A 25 -10.08 -0.17 4.45
CA HIS A 25 -9.65 -1.03 3.34
C HIS A 25 -8.43 -0.49 2.57
N TYR A 26 -8.29 0.84 2.44
CA TYR A 26 -7.18 1.44 1.71
C TYR A 26 -5.81 1.11 2.31
N TYR A 27 -5.71 1.10 3.63
CA TYR A 27 -4.47 0.73 4.32
C TYR A 27 -4.24 -0.79 4.26
N GLU A 28 -5.29 -1.59 4.36
CA GLU A 28 -5.18 -3.05 4.30
C GLU A 28 -4.73 -3.55 2.92
N GLU A 29 -5.29 -3.03 1.83
CA GLU A 29 -4.87 -3.38 0.46
C GLU A 29 -3.41 -3.00 0.19
N ARG A 30 -3.02 -1.80 0.62
CA ARG A 30 -1.64 -1.32 0.47
C ARG A 30 -0.66 -2.13 1.33
N LYS A 31 -1.09 -2.57 2.52
CA LYS A 31 -0.30 -3.44 3.39
C LYS A 31 -0.15 -4.83 2.78
N ARG A 32 -1.23 -5.43 2.25
CA ARG A 32 -1.18 -6.72 1.54
C ARG A 32 -0.18 -6.69 0.40
N THR A 33 -0.27 -5.69 -0.48
CA THR A 33 0.66 -5.55 -1.62
C THR A 33 2.10 -5.31 -1.17
N HIS A 34 2.31 -4.51 -0.12
CA HIS A 34 3.65 -4.29 0.44
C HIS A 34 4.26 -5.57 1.01
N VAL A 35 3.48 -6.34 1.77
CA VAL A 35 3.90 -7.63 2.34
C VAL A 35 4.24 -8.63 1.23
N ALA A 36 3.40 -8.75 0.21
CA ALA A 36 3.64 -9.63 -0.93
C ALA A 36 4.96 -9.27 -1.65
N ARG A 37 5.16 -8.00 -2.00
CA ARG A 37 6.41 -7.53 -2.64
C ARG A 37 7.64 -7.78 -1.77
N GLN A 38 7.52 -7.55 -0.46
CA GLN A 38 8.63 -7.80 0.47
C GLN A 38 8.98 -9.30 0.53
N ALA A 39 7.98 -10.18 0.52
CA ALA A 39 8.20 -11.63 0.51
C ALA A 39 8.86 -12.10 -0.79
N ILE A 40 8.35 -11.65 -1.95
CA ILE A 40 8.94 -11.94 -3.27
C ILE A 40 10.40 -11.54 -3.30
N ARG A 41 10.71 -10.29 -2.92
CA ARG A 41 12.09 -9.78 -2.91
C ARG A 41 13.03 -10.59 -2.03
N LYS A 42 12.55 -11.04 -0.86
CA LYS A 42 13.36 -11.89 0.04
C LYS A 42 13.67 -13.24 -0.60
N LEU A 43 12.71 -13.85 -1.28
CA LEU A 43 12.89 -15.12 -1.97
C LEU A 43 13.83 -14.98 -3.18
N GLU A 44 13.71 -13.90 -3.95
CA GLU A 44 14.62 -13.62 -5.07
C GLU A 44 16.07 -13.41 -4.61
N ILE A 45 16.28 -12.71 -3.49
CA ILE A 45 17.61 -12.51 -2.90
C ILE A 45 18.26 -13.85 -2.51
N LEU A 46 17.46 -14.85 -2.14
CA LEU A 46 17.94 -16.20 -1.83
C LEU A 46 18.22 -17.05 -3.08
N GLY A 47 18.03 -16.51 -4.28
CA GLY A 47 18.28 -17.19 -5.56
C GLY A 47 17.10 -17.98 -6.10
N TYR A 48 15.91 -17.84 -5.51
CA TYR A 48 14.70 -18.49 -6.02
C TYR A 48 14.07 -17.67 -7.13
N LYS A 49 13.65 -18.34 -8.21
CA LYS A 49 12.71 -17.76 -9.16
C LYS A 49 11.31 -17.79 -8.54
N VAL A 50 10.71 -16.62 -8.34
CA VAL A 50 9.38 -16.49 -7.74
C VAL A 50 8.34 -16.29 -8.84
N VAL A 51 7.25 -17.07 -8.79
CA VAL A 51 6.05 -16.88 -9.61
C VAL A 51 4.88 -16.77 -8.64
N VAL A 52 4.09 -15.71 -8.78
CA VAL A 52 2.89 -15.47 -7.96
C VAL A 52 1.68 -15.59 -8.86
N GLU A 53 0.75 -16.44 -8.46
CA GLU A 53 -0.52 -16.66 -9.14
C GLU A 53 -1.65 -16.22 -8.20
N GLU A 54 -2.63 -15.50 -8.75
CA GLU A 54 -3.84 -15.19 -8.00
C GLU A 54 -4.66 -16.47 -7.83
N MET A 55 -5.01 -16.79 -6.58
CA MET A 55 -6.01 -17.82 -6.33
C MET A 55 -7.36 -17.21 -6.71
N ASP A 56 -7.91 -17.65 -7.83
CA ASP A 56 -9.28 -17.35 -8.24
C ASP A 56 -10.24 -17.97 -7.21
N GLN A 57 -10.56 -17.21 -6.16
CA GLN A 57 -11.57 -17.59 -5.18
C GLN A 57 -12.95 -17.25 -5.75
N THR A 58 -13.34 -18.00 -6.78
CA THR A 58 -14.73 -18.14 -7.18
C THR A 58 -15.22 -19.51 -6.71
N ALA A 59 -15.74 -19.58 -5.48
CA ALA A 59 -16.54 -20.69 -4.96
C ALA A 59 -17.50 -20.17 -3.87
#